data_AF-A0A3L7UTP6-F1
#
_entry.id   AF-A0A3L7UTP6-F1
#
_cell.length_a   1.000
_cell.length_b   1.000
_cell.length_c   1.000
_cell.angle_alpha   90.00
_cell.angle_beta   90.00
_cell.angle_gamma   90.00
#
_symmetry.space_group_name_H-M   'P 1'
#
loop_
_entity.id
_entity.type
_entity.pdbx_description
1 polymer ?
#
loop_
_entity_poly.entity_id
_entity_poly.type
_entity_poly.pdbx_seq_one_letter_code
_entity_poly.pdbx_strand_id
1 'polypeptide(L)'
;MAGEFPFGAPSACLDEEFTSDDGWLVLCEPNPSPLNTKIPYGRRGICVNEPAVMNALPVSYLNQFGLLVSPFRMAGYRGAWYQTHTGLPWFFGATMEGKSLTPVLSRQQLLNLKPPEKSNTVSVVLSRKVFHEGHRKRLRLLALLKEQLGDRLLIYGRGIREIQDKAEAIMPSALHLALENSIEPSYWSEKLADAFLGYALPVYGGCPDIHTWFSKDALLIIDPDNAEQACSIICEALDNQLYNQRLPAICDARNKILSQESAFNVIMRAITANPCTAATLSHLEILKPPQRGSLSERVRREARRIFYQLTFRSRLGK
;
A
#
# COMPACT_ATOMS: atom_id res chain seq x y z
N MET A 1 -17.92 4.54 22.84
CA MET A 1 -19.03 4.80 21.91
C MET A 1 -18.51 4.48 20.52
N ALA A 2 -19.05 3.43 19.89
CA ALA A 2 -18.73 3.06 18.52
C ALA A 2 -19.31 4.16 17.63
N GLY A 3 -18.45 4.97 17.01
CA GLY A 3 -18.89 6.04 16.11
C GLY A 3 -19.67 5.43 14.95
N GLU A 4 -20.91 5.86 14.80
CA GLU A 4 -21.70 5.63 13.61
C GLU A 4 -20.96 6.20 12.39
N PHE A 5 -21.04 5.47 11.28
CA PHE A 5 -20.52 5.85 9.96
C PHE A 5 -21.14 7.20 9.53
N PRO A 6 -20.39 8.31 9.44
CA PRO A 6 -20.90 9.52 8.83
C PRO A 6 -20.61 9.49 7.32
N PHE A 7 -21.16 8.51 6.60
CA PHE A 7 -20.97 8.46 5.15
C PHE A 7 -22.28 8.11 4.46
N GLY A 8 -22.70 8.97 3.53
CA GLY A 8 -23.79 8.67 2.62
C GLY A 8 -23.42 7.50 1.71
N ALA A 9 -23.71 6.27 2.17
CA ALA A 9 -23.67 4.99 1.46
C ALA A 9 -22.31 4.55 0.84
N PRO A 10 -22.03 3.23 0.77
CA PRO A 10 -20.75 2.69 1.17
C PRO A 10 -19.91 2.23 -0.01
N SER A 11 -18.85 2.96 -0.33
CA SER A 11 -17.72 2.39 -1.07
C SER A 11 -16.71 1.83 -0.06
N ALA A 12 -16.44 0.52 -0.08
CA ALA A 12 -15.43 -0.13 0.79
C ALA A 12 -13.99 0.31 0.50
N CYS A 13 -13.81 1.33 -0.33
CA CYS A 13 -12.58 1.93 -0.77
C CYS A 13 -12.83 3.44 -0.75
N LEU A 14 -12.00 4.18 -0.01
CA LEU A 14 -12.14 5.63 0.09
C LEU A 14 -12.05 6.28 -1.30
N ASP A 15 -12.86 7.31 -1.51
CA ASP A 15 -12.65 8.28 -2.58
C ASP A 15 -11.26 8.94 -2.43
N GLU A 16 -10.68 9.41 -3.55
CA GLU A 16 -9.34 10.01 -3.62
C GLU A 16 -9.17 11.26 -2.71
N GLU A 17 -10.28 11.85 -2.26
CA GLU A 17 -10.36 13.03 -1.40
C GLU A 17 -11.28 12.78 -0.19
N PHE A 18 -10.80 13.10 1.01
CA PHE A 18 -11.57 12.96 2.26
C PHE A 18 -11.94 14.33 2.82
N THR A 19 -13.23 14.57 3.01
CA THR A 19 -13.74 15.65 3.87
C THR A 19 -14.42 15.07 5.09
N SER A 20 -13.86 15.27 6.28
CA SER A 20 -14.52 14.89 7.53
C SER A 20 -15.64 15.87 7.88
N ASP A 21 -16.64 15.43 8.65
CA ASP A 21 -17.63 16.30 9.29
C ASP A 21 -16.96 17.40 10.15
N ASP A 22 -15.77 17.14 10.68
CA ASP A 22 -14.93 18.11 11.42
C ASP A 22 -14.21 19.15 10.52
N GLY A 23 -14.49 19.12 9.21
CA GLY A 23 -13.96 20.06 8.22
C GLY A 23 -12.46 19.94 7.96
N TRP A 24 -11.94 18.71 7.86
CA TRP A 24 -10.61 18.45 7.29
C TRP A 24 -10.70 18.22 5.78
N LEU A 25 -9.60 18.48 5.07
CA LEU A 25 -9.38 18.07 3.69
C LEU A 25 -8.13 17.19 3.68
N VAL A 26 -8.27 15.90 3.41
CA VAL A 26 -7.12 14.98 3.34
C VAL A 26 -7.05 14.34 1.96
N LEU A 27 -5.90 14.45 1.31
CA LEU A 27 -5.66 13.82 0.01
C LEU A 27 -4.87 12.52 0.20
N CYS A 28 -5.42 11.40 -0.27
CA CYS A 28 -4.73 10.11 -0.31
C CYS A 28 -3.75 10.03 -1.49
N GLU A 29 -4.02 10.80 -2.55
CA GLU A 29 -3.15 10.96 -3.71
C GLU A 29 -2.99 12.43 -4.11
N PRO A 30 -1.90 12.81 -4.80
CA PRO A 30 -1.71 14.16 -5.28
C PRO A 30 -2.75 14.55 -6.33
N ASN A 31 -3.52 15.61 -6.07
CA ASN A 31 -4.47 16.12 -7.05
C ASN A 31 -3.73 16.75 -8.26
N PRO A 32 -3.95 16.26 -9.50
CA PRO A 32 -3.26 16.75 -10.70
C PRO A 32 -3.73 18.12 -11.18
N SER A 33 -4.85 18.61 -10.66
CA SER A 33 -5.47 19.88 -11.03
C SER A 33 -5.50 20.84 -9.84
N PRO A 34 -5.63 22.15 -10.06
CA PRO A 34 -5.88 23.10 -8.98
C PRO A 34 -7.15 22.73 -8.21
N LEU A 35 -7.08 22.72 -6.87
CA LEU A 35 -8.20 22.41 -6.00
C LEU A 35 -8.58 23.65 -5.18
N ASN A 36 -9.83 24.10 -5.33
CA ASN A 36 -10.37 25.21 -4.55
C ASN A 36 -10.84 24.71 -3.19
N THR A 37 -10.45 25.37 -2.11
CA THR A 37 -10.84 24.97 -0.76
C THR A 37 -11.02 26.17 0.16
N LYS A 38 -11.97 26.05 1.11
CA LYS A 38 -12.10 26.93 2.27
C LYS A 38 -11.53 26.31 3.54
N ILE A 39 -11.02 25.08 3.47
CA ILE A 39 -10.42 24.42 4.63
C ILE A 39 -9.09 25.09 4.95
N PRO A 40 -8.80 25.54 6.18
CA PRO A 40 -7.56 26.23 6.51
C PRO A 40 -6.34 25.30 6.49
N TYR A 41 -5.14 25.84 6.31
CA TYR A 41 -3.87 25.10 6.22
C TYR A 41 -3.71 23.99 7.29
N GLY A 42 -3.98 24.30 8.56
CA GLY A 42 -3.82 23.34 9.67
C GLY A 42 -4.81 22.17 9.64
N ARG A 43 -5.88 22.23 8.84
CA ARG A 43 -6.86 21.15 8.62
C ARG A 43 -6.71 20.51 7.23
N ARG A 44 -5.58 20.71 6.56
CA ARG A 44 -5.25 20.07 5.28
C ARG A 44 -4.22 18.96 5.51
N GLY A 45 -4.54 17.74 5.12
CA GLY A 45 -3.66 16.58 5.20
C GLY A 45 -3.28 16.01 3.83
N ILE A 46 -2.14 15.34 3.75
CA ILE A 46 -1.75 14.56 2.56
C ILE A 46 -1.01 13.28 2.96
N CYS A 47 -1.37 12.17 2.31
CA CYS A 47 -0.66 10.89 2.40
C CYS A 47 0.43 10.79 1.32
N VAL A 48 1.55 10.15 1.65
CA VAL A 48 2.60 9.82 0.67
C VAL A 48 2.56 8.34 0.33
N ASN A 49 2.25 8.06 -0.94
CA ASN A 49 2.04 6.71 -1.46
C ASN A 49 3.29 6.05 -2.07
N GLU A 50 4.21 6.85 -2.61
CA GLU A 50 5.45 6.37 -3.21
C GLU A 50 6.59 6.27 -2.16
N PRO A 51 7.51 5.29 -2.29
CA PRO A 51 8.64 5.16 -1.37
C PRO A 51 9.61 6.35 -1.51
N ALA A 52 10.45 6.60 -0.51
CA ALA A 52 11.27 7.82 -0.41
C ALA A 52 12.15 8.05 -1.65
N VAL A 53 12.66 6.97 -2.23
CA VAL A 53 13.54 7.00 -3.41
C VAL A 53 12.78 7.36 -4.69
N MET A 54 11.51 6.97 -4.80
CA MET A 54 10.69 7.19 -5.99
C MET A 54 9.77 8.40 -5.86
N ASN A 55 9.57 8.90 -4.64
CA ASN A 55 8.70 10.03 -4.37
C ASN A 55 9.14 11.26 -5.18
N ALA A 56 8.22 11.73 -6.01
CA ALA A 56 8.43 12.87 -6.90
C ALA A 56 7.75 14.15 -6.41
N LEU A 57 7.10 14.11 -5.24
CA LEU A 57 6.31 15.24 -4.74
C LEU A 57 7.21 16.41 -4.34
N PRO A 58 7.05 17.59 -4.97
CA PRO A 58 7.79 18.78 -4.59
C PRO A 58 7.46 19.20 -3.16
N VAL A 59 8.46 19.62 -2.39
CA VAL A 59 8.23 20.12 -1.03
C VAL A 59 7.37 21.39 -1.01
N SER A 60 7.38 22.16 -2.10
CA SER A 60 6.50 23.31 -2.30
C SER A 60 5.03 22.90 -2.39
N TYR A 61 4.74 21.75 -3.00
CA TYR A 61 3.40 21.17 -3.03
C TYR A 61 2.99 20.66 -1.65
N LEU A 62 3.85 19.89 -0.98
CA LEU A 62 3.58 19.35 0.36
C LEU A 62 3.35 20.45 1.40
N ASN A 63 4.08 21.57 1.32
CA ASN A 63 3.93 22.70 2.23
C ASN A 63 2.59 23.47 2.06
N GLN A 64 1.67 23.02 1.20
CA GLN A 64 0.27 23.48 1.17
C GLN A 64 -0.61 22.74 2.18
N PHE A 65 -0.11 21.66 2.79
CA PHE A 65 -0.80 20.80 3.75
C PHE A 65 -0.18 20.93 5.15
N GLY A 66 -1.01 21.14 6.16
CA GLY A 66 -0.61 21.24 7.57
C GLY A 66 -0.25 19.91 8.22
N LEU A 67 -0.72 18.80 7.65
CA LEU A 67 -0.44 17.45 8.12
C LEU A 67 0.10 16.56 6.98
N LEU A 68 1.22 15.88 7.23
CA LEU A 68 1.81 14.89 6.35
C LEU A 68 1.72 13.51 7.01
N VAL A 69 1.04 12.57 6.35
CA VAL A 69 0.96 11.17 6.76
C VAL A 69 1.90 10.36 5.87
N SER A 70 3.00 9.86 6.43
CA SER A 70 4.04 9.22 5.61
C SER A 70 4.98 8.33 6.43
N PRO A 71 5.52 7.24 5.86
CA PRO A 71 6.50 6.38 6.53
C PRO A 71 7.84 7.06 6.80
N PHE A 72 8.15 8.14 6.09
CA PHE A 72 9.41 8.85 6.23
C PHE A 72 9.20 10.36 6.27
N ARG A 73 10.18 11.05 6.85
CA ARG A 73 10.16 12.51 6.92
C ARG A 73 10.59 13.12 5.57
N MET A 74 9.84 14.12 5.11
CA MET A 74 10.21 14.89 3.92
C MET A 74 11.11 16.08 4.30
N ALA A 75 12.32 16.13 3.75
CA ALA A 75 13.25 17.24 3.96
C ALA A 75 12.64 18.56 3.46
N GLY A 76 12.63 19.59 4.30
CA GLY A 76 12.05 20.92 3.99
C GLY A 76 10.53 21.02 4.16
N TYR A 77 9.85 19.94 4.57
CA TYR A 77 8.45 20.00 4.98
C TYR A 77 8.33 20.69 6.35
N ARG A 78 7.35 21.59 6.47
CA ARG A 78 7.21 22.50 7.63
C ARG A 78 6.00 22.23 8.52
N GLY A 79 5.04 21.44 8.05
CA GLY A 79 3.85 21.09 8.82
C GLY A 79 4.10 19.95 9.82
N ALA A 80 3.01 19.47 10.43
CA ALA A 80 3.04 18.32 11.31
C ALA A 80 3.27 17.04 10.50
N TRP A 81 4.18 16.18 10.95
CA TRP A 81 4.42 14.88 10.34
C TRP A 81 3.96 13.77 11.28
N TYR A 82 3.07 12.92 10.78
CA TYR A 82 2.62 11.72 11.45
C TYR A 82 3.25 10.49 10.78
N GLN A 83 4.18 9.85 11.47
CA GLN A 83 4.87 8.67 10.96
C GLN A 83 3.97 7.44 11.07
N THR A 84 3.69 6.82 9.93
CA THR A 84 2.91 5.57 9.80
C THR A 84 3.14 4.98 8.41
N HIS A 85 2.52 3.86 8.07
CA HIS A 85 2.55 3.32 6.71
C HIS A 85 1.90 4.25 5.68
N THR A 86 1.84 3.84 4.41
CA THR A 86 1.45 4.70 3.28
C THR A 86 0.03 5.25 3.32
N GLY A 87 -0.83 4.75 4.23
CA GLY A 87 -2.23 5.20 4.35
C GLY A 87 -3.05 5.01 3.08
N LEU A 88 -2.63 4.09 2.20
CA LEU A 88 -3.28 3.81 0.92
C LEU A 88 -4.56 2.99 1.09
N PRO A 89 -5.61 3.24 0.28
CA PRO A 89 -6.74 2.33 0.20
C PRO A 89 -6.29 0.98 -0.38
N TRP A 90 -6.93 -0.10 0.08
CA TRP A 90 -6.74 -1.44 -0.48
C TRP A 90 -7.53 -1.61 -1.78
N PHE A 91 -7.15 -2.59 -2.60
CA PHE A 91 -7.82 -2.88 -3.88
C PHE A 91 -8.62 -4.20 -3.83
N PHE A 92 -8.48 -4.99 -2.77
CA PHE A 92 -9.28 -6.19 -2.56
C PHE A 92 -10.77 -5.86 -2.48
N GLY A 93 -11.60 -6.51 -3.30
CA GLY A 93 -13.03 -6.25 -3.33
C GLY A 93 -13.37 -4.97 -4.10
N ALA A 94 -12.50 -4.55 -5.02
CA ALA A 94 -12.70 -3.40 -5.87
C ALA A 94 -12.14 -3.64 -7.28
N THR A 95 -12.77 -3.00 -8.26
CA THR A 95 -12.30 -2.96 -9.65
C THR A 95 -11.65 -1.61 -9.94
N MET A 96 -10.70 -1.61 -10.86
CA MET A 96 -10.04 -0.38 -11.32
C MET A 96 -10.41 -0.07 -12.77
N GLU A 97 -11.10 1.05 -12.98
CA GLU A 97 -11.36 1.62 -14.30
C GLU A 97 -10.55 2.90 -14.48
N GLY A 98 -9.46 2.81 -15.26
CA GLY A 98 -8.53 3.93 -15.39
C GLY A 98 -7.80 4.21 -14.08
N LYS A 99 -8.14 5.32 -13.43
CA LYS A 99 -7.65 5.69 -12.08
C LYS A 99 -8.70 5.50 -10.99
N SER A 100 -9.96 5.33 -11.36
CA SER A 100 -11.06 5.21 -10.42
C SER A 100 -11.12 3.79 -9.86
N LEU A 101 -11.19 3.72 -8.52
CA LEU A 101 -11.35 2.49 -7.77
C LEU A 101 -12.83 2.35 -7.39
N THR A 102 -13.50 1.35 -7.95
CA THR A 102 -14.93 1.10 -7.71
C THR A 102 -15.07 -0.16 -6.86
N PRO A 103 -15.52 -0.06 -5.61
CA PRO A 103 -15.72 -1.24 -4.78
C PRO A 103 -16.84 -2.13 -5.34
N VAL A 104 -16.55 -3.43 -5.40
CA VAL A 104 -17.50 -4.50 -5.73
C VAL A 104 -18.02 -5.22 -4.48
N LEU A 105 -17.29 -5.12 -3.36
CA LEU A 105 -17.74 -5.57 -2.06
C LEU A 105 -18.15 -4.38 -1.20
N SER A 106 -19.33 -4.45 -0.59
CA SER A 106 -19.72 -3.54 0.48
C SER A 106 -18.92 -3.83 1.76
N ARG A 107 -18.85 -2.84 2.66
CA ARG A 107 -18.23 -3.03 3.98
C ARG A 107 -18.85 -4.19 4.75
N GLN A 108 -20.17 -4.35 4.70
CA GLN A 108 -20.86 -5.43 5.41
C GLN A 108 -20.50 -6.80 4.83
N GLN A 109 -20.40 -6.91 3.50
CA GLN A 109 -19.91 -8.13 2.85
C GLN A 109 -18.47 -8.43 3.24
N LEU A 110 -17.60 -7.41 3.29
CA LEU A 110 -16.21 -7.57 3.69
C LEU A 110 -16.10 -8.03 5.16
N LEU A 111 -16.85 -7.44 6.09
CA LEU A 111 -16.85 -7.85 7.49
C LEU A 111 -17.35 -9.28 7.70
N ASN A 112 -18.36 -9.70 6.93
CA ASN A 112 -18.96 -11.03 7.05
C ASN A 112 -18.25 -12.11 6.22
N LEU A 113 -17.24 -11.74 5.43
CA LEU A 113 -16.48 -12.67 4.61
C LEU A 113 -15.75 -13.66 5.53
N LYS A 114 -16.06 -14.94 5.41
CA LYS A 114 -15.39 -16.03 6.13
C LYS A 114 -14.17 -16.50 5.35
N PRO A 115 -13.16 -17.11 6.01
CA PRO A 115 -12.06 -17.76 5.31
C PRO A 115 -12.60 -18.75 4.26
N PRO A 116 -12.25 -18.60 2.97
CA PRO A 116 -12.67 -19.55 1.95
C PRO A 116 -11.83 -20.83 2.03
N GLU A 117 -12.31 -21.89 1.37
CA GLU A 117 -11.43 -23.00 1.00
C GLU A 117 -10.37 -22.48 0.02
N LYS A 118 -9.12 -22.93 0.20
CA LYS A 118 -7.98 -22.48 -0.58
C LYS A 118 -7.22 -23.64 -1.17
N SER A 119 -6.79 -23.48 -2.41
CA SER A 119 -5.82 -24.35 -3.05
C SER A 119 -4.44 -24.12 -2.43
N ASN A 120 -3.63 -25.18 -2.32
CA ASN A 120 -2.24 -25.10 -1.87
C ASN A 120 -1.33 -24.53 -2.97
N THR A 121 -1.59 -23.27 -3.34
CA THR A 121 -0.94 -22.50 -4.40
C THR A 121 -0.50 -21.14 -3.89
N VAL A 122 0.42 -20.52 -4.63
CA VAL A 122 0.84 -19.13 -4.44
C VAL A 122 0.39 -18.28 -5.63
N SER A 123 -0.30 -17.17 -5.35
CA SER A 123 -0.66 -16.20 -6.39
C SER A 123 0.22 -14.95 -6.35
N VAL A 124 0.37 -14.29 -7.49
CA VAL A 124 1.00 -12.98 -7.62
C VAL A 124 0.24 -12.14 -8.65
N VAL A 125 0.04 -10.86 -8.35
CA VAL A 125 -0.57 -9.90 -9.29
C VAL A 125 0.47 -8.89 -9.72
N LEU A 126 0.81 -8.88 -11.02
CA LEU A 126 1.81 -7.99 -11.60
C LEU A 126 1.16 -6.78 -12.27
N SER A 127 1.69 -5.60 -11.99
CA SER A 127 1.28 -4.37 -12.67
C SER A 127 2.05 -4.20 -14.00
N ARG A 128 1.46 -3.44 -14.94
CA ARG A 128 2.04 -3.15 -16.26
C ARG A 128 3.46 -2.56 -16.21
N LYS A 129 3.78 -1.79 -15.15
CA LYS A 129 5.09 -1.13 -14.99
C LYS A 129 6.24 -2.12 -14.78
N VAL A 130 5.98 -3.29 -14.20
CA VAL A 130 6.99 -4.31 -13.90
C VAL A 130 7.68 -4.83 -15.17
N PHE A 131 6.97 -4.85 -16.31
CA PHE A 131 7.52 -5.28 -17.60
C PHE A 131 8.46 -4.26 -18.26
N HIS A 132 8.32 -2.96 -17.95
CA HIS A 132 9.02 -1.90 -18.67
C HIS A 132 10.19 -1.29 -17.89
N GLU A 133 10.15 -1.33 -16.56
CA GLU A 133 11.17 -0.69 -15.71
C GLU A 133 12.12 -1.69 -15.05
N GLY A 134 12.93 -2.42 -15.83
CA GLY A 134 14.17 -3.03 -15.33
C GLY A 134 14.07 -3.88 -14.05
N HIS A 135 12.90 -4.44 -13.71
CA HIS A 135 12.66 -5.27 -12.52
C HIS A 135 13.25 -6.69 -12.70
N ARG A 136 14.48 -6.78 -13.25
CA ARG A 136 15.19 -8.03 -13.55
C ARG A 136 15.22 -8.98 -12.37
N LYS A 137 15.27 -8.46 -11.14
CA LYS A 137 15.29 -9.25 -9.91
C LYS A 137 13.94 -9.92 -9.61
N ARG A 138 12.84 -9.17 -9.67
CA ARG A 138 11.49 -9.75 -9.53
C ARG A 138 11.21 -10.76 -10.64
N LEU A 139 11.62 -10.46 -11.88
CA LEU A 139 11.51 -11.40 -13.00
C LEU A 139 12.34 -12.67 -12.76
N ARG A 140 13.55 -12.56 -12.20
CA ARG A 140 14.37 -13.72 -11.82
C ARG A 140 13.69 -14.55 -10.73
N LEU A 141 13.15 -13.93 -9.69
CA LEU A 141 12.39 -14.63 -8.65
C LEU A 141 11.20 -15.37 -9.25
N LEU A 142 10.41 -14.71 -10.10
CA LEU A 142 9.25 -15.33 -10.76
C LEU A 142 9.65 -16.47 -11.70
N ALA A 143 10.76 -16.34 -12.43
CA ALA A 143 11.27 -17.40 -13.29
C ALA A 143 11.67 -18.63 -12.46
N LEU A 144 12.42 -18.44 -11.38
CA LEU A 144 12.82 -19.52 -10.47
C LEU A 144 11.60 -20.17 -9.80
N LEU A 145 10.65 -19.36 -9.32
CA LEU A 145 9.41 -19.89 -8.76
C LEU A 145 8.62 -20.68 -9.79
N LYS A 146 8.57 -20.24 -11.06
CA LYS A 146 7.85 -20.97 -12.10
C LYS A 146 8.49 -22.32 -12.39
N GLU A 147 9.83 -22.38 -12.40
CA GLU A 147 10.60 -23.62 -12.57
C GLU A 147 10.34 -24.61 -11.42
N GLN A 148 10.38 -24.13 -10.16
CA GLN A 148 10.28 -24.99 -8.98
C GLN A 148 8.84 -25.38 -8.60
N LEU A 149 7.88 -24.48 -8.83
CA LEU A 149 6.49 -24.67 -8.39
C LEU A 149 5.55 -25.14 -9.50
N GLY A 150 5.93 -24.98 -10.78
CA GLY A 150 5.10 -25.37 -11.92
C GLY A 150 3.71 -24.73 -11.87
N ASP A 151 2.69 -25.55 -11.71
CA ASP A 151 1.28 -25.13 -11.66
C ASP A 151 0.84 -24.60 -10.29
N ARG A 152 1.67 -24.75 -9.25
CA ARG A 152 1.41 -24.17 -7.93
C ARG A 152 1.64 -22.65 -7.89
N LEU A 153 2.28 -22.06 -8.90
CA LEU A 153 2.44 -20.61 -9.07
C LEU A 153 1.40 -20.05 -10.06
N LEU A 154 0.52 -19.19 -9.57
CA LEU A 154 -0.51 -18.51 -10.36
C LEU A 154 -0.13 -17.04 -10.58
N ILE A 155 0.23 -16.71 -11.82
CA ILE A 155 0.64 -15.35 -12.20
C ILE A 155 -0.54 -14.64 -12.87
N TYR A 156 -0.93 -13.50 -12.31
CA TYR A 156 -1.97 -12.62 -12.81
C TYR A 156 -1.40 -11.27 -13.23
N GLY A 157 -2.07 -10.61 -14.16
CA GLY A 157 -1.66 -9.30 -14.66
C GLY A 157 -2.08 -9.10 -16.12
N ARG A 158 -2.05 -7.83 -16.54
CA ARG A 158 -2.39 -7.43 -17.92
C ARG A 158 -1.50 -8.14 -18.93
N GLY A 159 -2.10 -8.75 -19.95
CA GLY A 159 -1.39 -9.53 -20.97
C GLY A 159 -0.84 -10.89 -20.49
N ILE A 160 -1.18 -11.35 -19.29
CA ILE A 160 -0.86 -12.71 -18.78
C ILE A 160 -2.16 -13.46 -18.47
N ARG A 161 -2.78 -13.09 -17.35
CA ARG A 161 -4.07 -13.60 -16.87
C ARG A 161 -4.76 -12.42 -16.21
N GLU A 162 -5.63 -11.78 -16.97
CA GLU A 162 -6.28 -10.54 -16.54
C GLU A 162 -7.37 -10.84 -15.50
N ILE A 163 -7.50 -9.94 -14.54
CA ILE A 163 -8.49 -9.95 -13.48
C ILE A 163 -9.02 -8.53 -13.32
N GLN A 164 -10.28 -8.41 -12.92
CA GLN A 164 -10.88 -7.12 -12.64
C GLN A 164 -10.69 -6.74 -11.17
N ASP A 165 -10.78 -7.72 -10.27
CA ASP A 165 -10.57 -7.58 -8.84
C ASP A 165 -9.42 -8.49 -8.38
N LYS A 166 -8.54 -7.97 -7.52
CA LYS A 166 -7.47 -8.78 -6.91
C LYS A 166 -8.01 -9.95 -6.09
N ALA A 167 -9.24 -9.87 -5.58
CA ALA A 167 -9.89 -10.96 -4.89
C ALA A 167 -9.91 -12.26 -5.72
N GLU A 168 -10.02 -12.17 -7.05
CA GLU A 168 -9.99 -13.32 -7.98
C GLU A 168 -8.67 -14.11 -7.92
N ALA A 169 -7.56 -13.44 -7.60
CA ALA A 169 -6.25 -14.07 -7.45
C ALA A 169 -5.96 -14.52 -6.01
N ILE A 170 -6.44 -13.77 -5.02
CA ILE A 170 -6.07 -13.95 -3.61
C ILE A 170 -6.97 -14.97 -2.92
N MET A 171 -8.29 -14.90 -3.15
CA MET A 171 -9.25 -15.78 -2.49
C MET A 171 -8.96 -17.27 -2.71
N PRO A 172 -8.60 -17.74 -3.92
CA PRO A 172 -8.36 -19.17 -4.15
C PRO A 172 -7.00 -19.70 -3.68
N SER A 173 -6.02 -18.84 -3.38
CA SER A 173 -4.62 -19.26 -3.11
C SER A 173 -4.26 -19.15 -1.63
N ALA A 174 -3.67 -20.21 -1.08
CA ALA A 174 -3.15 -20.29 0.28
C ALA A 174 -2.11 -19.21 0.58
N LEU A 175 -1.19 -18.98 -0.38
CA LEU A 175 -0.15 -17.96 -0.28
C LEU A 175 -0.40 -16.83 -1.29
N HIS A 176 0.01 -15.61 -0.95
CA HIS A 176 0.04 -14.49 -1.90
C HIS A 176 1.38 -13.75 -1.83
N LEU A 177 2.04 -13.57 -2.97
CA LEU A 177 3.31 -12.87 -3.07
C LEU A 177 3.10 -11.35 -3.08
N ALA A 178 3.38 -10.70 -1.95
CA ALA A 178 3.22 -9.28 -1.73
C ALA A 178 4.60 -8.57 -1.68
N LEU A 179 5.04 -8.06 -2.84
CA LEU A 179 6.36 -7.43 -3.00
C LEU A 179 6.25 -5.91 -3.15
N GLU A 180 6.84 -5.18 -2.20
CA GLU A 180 6.87 -3.73 -2.23
C GLU A 180 7.90 -3.18 -3.22
N ASN A 181 7.68 -1.94 -3.66
CA ASN A 181 8.55 -1.24 -4.60
C ASN A 181 9.90 -0.82 -4.01
N SER A 182 10.00 -0.78 -2.69
CA SER A 182 11.22 -0.46 -1.97
C SER A 182 11.24 -1.22 -0.64
N ILE A 183 12.44 -1.39 -0.09
CA ILE A 183 12.68 -1.93 1.26
C ILE A 183 13.02 -0.74 2.16
N GLU A 184 12.03 -0.23 2.89
CA GLU A 184 12.15 0.98 3.70
C GLU A 184 11.37 0.81 5.02
N PRO A 185 11.90 1.32 6.15
CA PRO A 185 11.17 1.31 7.41
C PRO A 185 9.80 1.95 7.28
N SER A 186 8.80 1.32 7.89
CA SER A 186 7.40 1.70 7.88
C SER A 186 6.72 1.70 6.50
N TYR A 187 7.41 1.36 5.41
CA TYR A 187 6.84 1.35 4.07
C TYR A 187 6.22 -0.01 3.73
N TRP A 188 4.91 -0.12 3.99
CA TRP A 188 4.07 -1.18 3.44
C TRP A 188 2.79 -0.59 2.83
N SER A 189 2.20 -1.31 1.87
CA SER A 189 1.15 -0.78 1.00
C SER A 189 -0.07 -1.70 0.90
N GLU A 190 -1.00 -1.35 0.01
CA GLU A 190 -2.16 -2.16 -0.34
C GLU A 190 -1.83 -3.62 -0.65
N LYS A 191 -0.63 -3.93 -1.17
CA LYS A 191 -0.24 -5.31 -1.53
C LYS A 191 -0.32 -6.25 -0.34
N LEU A 192 0.11 -5.79 0.83
CA LEU A 192 0.04 -6.59 2.05
C LEU A 192 -1.39 -6.61 2.62
N ALA A 193 -2.08 -5.47 2.62
CA ALA A 193 -3.47 -5.40 3.07
C ALA A 193 -4.38 -6.33 2.26
N ASP A 194 -4.26 -6.31 0.93
CA ASP A 194 -5.05 -7.14 0.01
C ASP A 194 -4.88 -8.63 0.30
N ALA A 195 -3.65 -9.07 0.59
CA ALA A 195 -3.36 -10.46 0.95
C ALA A 195 -4.12 -10.90 2.21
N PHE A 196 -4.06 -10.10 3.27
CA PHE A 196 -4.77 -10.36 4.51
C PHE A 196 -6.30 -10.32 4.33
N LEU A 197 -6.81 -9.36 3.56
CA LEU A 197 -8.24 -9.21 3.30
C LEU A 197 -8.85 -10.44 2.61
N GLY A 198 -8.09 -11.05 1.71
CA GLY A 198 -8.43 -12.32 1.06
C GLY A 198 -8.03 -13.58 1.83
N TYR A 199 -7.67 -13.45 3.11
CA TYR A 199 -7.25 -14.56 3.98
C TYR A 199 -6.00 -15.32 3.49
N ALA A 200 -5.19 -14.80 2.57
CA ALA A 200 -3.96 -15.48 2.15
C ALA A 200 -2.83 -15.26 3.17
N LEU A 201 -1.93 -16.25 3.31
CA LEU A 201 -0.66 -16.07 4.02
C LEU A 201 0.27 -15.25 3.12
N PRO A 202 0.63 -14.00 3.48
CA PRO A 202 1.48 -13.19 2.64
C PRO A 202 2.91 -13.72 2.65
N VAL A 203 3.50 -13.85 1.46
CA VAL A 203 4.94 -13.97 1.28
C VAL A 203 5.45 -12.58 0.92
N TYR A 204 6.10 -11.93 1.87
CA TYR A 204 6.26 -10.49 1.93
C TYR A 204 7.71 -10.05 1.82
N GLY A 205 7.97 -9.03 0.99
CA GLY A 205 9.27 -8.36 0.89
C GLY A 205 9.08 -6.86 0.75
N GLY A 206 9.56 -6.08 1.73
CA GLY A 206 9.34 -4.63 1.79
C GLY A 206 9.80 -4.02 3.12
N CYS A 207 8.86 -3.78 4.03
CA CYS A 207 9.05 -3.11 5.32
C CYS A 207 9.91 -3.95 6.31
N PRO A 208 11.14 -3.52 6.70
CA PRO A 208 11.99 -4.27 7.63
C PRO A 208 11.43 -4.37 9.06
N ASP A 209 10.66 -3.38 9.49
CA ASP A 209 10.01 -3.27 10.80
C ASP A 209 8.53 -3.68 10.74
N ILE A 210 8.14 -4.52 9.76
CA ILE A 210 6.75 -4.94 9.55
C ILE A 210 6.10 -5.57 10.80
N HIS A 211 6.93 -6.15 11.68
CA HIS A 211 6.48 -6.76 12.93
C HIS A 211 6.04 -5.76 14.00
N THR A 212 6.18 -4.45 13.77
CA THR A 212 5.49 -3.44 14.59
C THR A 212 3.98 -3.39 14.28
N TRP A 213 3.55 -3.84 13.09
CA TRP A 213 2.14 -3.92 12.70
C TRP A 213 1.56 -5.33 12.82
N PHE A 214 2.29 -6.38 12.41
CA PHE A 214 1.72 -7.73 12.31
C PHE A 214 2.60 -8.79 12.98
N SER A 215 1.97 -9.80 13.58
CA SER A 215 2.67 -10.95 14.18
C SER A 215 3.58 -11.63 13.15
N LYS A 216 4.71 -12.18 13.61
CA LYS A 216 5.61 -13.03 12.78
C LYS A 216 4.90 -14.26 12.22
N ASP A 217 3.84 -14.71 12.87
CA ASP A 217 3.05 -15.86 12.42
C ASP A 217 2.11 -15.50 11.26
N ALA A 218 1.79 -14.22 11.07
CA ALA A 218 0.81 -13.79 10.07
C ALA A 218 1.40 -13.72 8.65
N LEU A 219 2.72 -13.71 8.48
CA LEU A 219 3.38 -13.53 7.19
C LEU A 219 4.73 -14.26 7.13
N LEU A 220 5.22 -14.51 5.91
CA LEU A 220 6.54 -15.05 5.63
C LEU A 220 7.41 -13.94 5.05
N ILE A 221 8.54 -13.63 5.68
CA ILE A 221 9.45 -12.60 5.19
C ILE A 221 10.42 -13.22 4.19
N ILE A 222 10.57 -12.58 3.04
CA ILE A 222 11.54 -12.94 2.01
C ILE A 222 12.35 -11.73 1.59
N ASP A 223 13.57 -11.98 1.14
CA ASP A 223 14.35 -11.01 0.39
C ASP A 223 14.12 -11.23 -1.13
N PRO A 224 13.44 -10.31 -1.84
CA PRO A 224 13.23 -10.44 -3.28
C PRO A 224 14.53 -10.35 -4.10
N ASP A 225 15.63 -9.91 -3.50
CA ASP A 225 16.96 -9.92 -4.13
C ASP A 225 17.65 -11.29 -4.01
N ASN A 226 17.21 -12.15 -3.08
CA ASN A 226 17.69 -13.51 -2.90
C ASN A 226 16.62 -14.52 -3.38
N ALA A 227 16.57 -14.72 -4.69
CA ALA A 227 15.55 -15.53 -5.34
C ALA A 227 15.54 -16.98 -4.83
N GLU A 228 16.72 -17.56 -4.60
CA GLU A 228 16.90 -18.93 -4.13
C GLU A 228 16.34 -19.11 -2.71
N GLN A 229 16.67 -18.19 -1.78
CA GLN A 229 16.12 -18.20 -0.43
C GLN A 229 14.59 -18.02 -0.45
N ALA A 230 14.09 -17.04 -1.19
CA ALA A 230 12.66 -16.78 -1.30
C ALA A 230 11.91 -18.00 -1.86
N CYS A 231 12.46 -18.64 -2.89
CA CYS A 231 11.89 -19.87 -3.45
C CYS A 231 11.86 -21.01 -2.43
N SER A 232 12.95 -21.22 -1.68
CA SER A 232 13.00 -22.24 -0.63
C SER A 232 11.92 -22.04 0.42
N ILE A 233 11.75 -20.79 0.90
CA ILE A 233 10.73 -20.44 1.90
C ILE A 233 9.32 -20.71 1.36
N ILE A 234 9.05 -20.38 0.10
CA ILE A 234 7.74 -20.59 -0.53
C ILE A 234 7.45 -22.09 -0.70
N CYS A 235 8.42 -22.87 -1.18
CA CYS A 235 8.28 -24.32 -1.32
C CYS A 235 7.99 -24.97 0.04
N GLU A 236 8.80 -24.66 1.05
CA GLU A 236 8.63 -25.18 2.41
C GLU A 236 7.25 -24.80 2.98
N ALA A 237 6.80 -23.57 2.75
CA ALA A 237 5.49 -23.12 3.21
C ALA A 237 4.32 -23.89 2.61
N LEU A 238 4.40 -24.21 1.32
CA LEU A 238 3.39 -25.01 0.62
C LEU A 238 3.45 -26.48 1.06
N ASP A 239 4.64 -27.06 1.13
CA ASP A 239 4.84 -28.47 1.44
C ASP A 239 4.43 -28.79 2.89
N ASN A 240 4.69 -27.87 3.83
CA ASN A 240 4.25 -27.97 5.22
C ASN A 240 2.84 -27.40 5.48
N GLN A 241 2.14 -26.92 4.44
CA GLN A 241 0.80 -26.35 4.55
C GLN A 241 0.69 -25.24 5.62
N LEU A 242 1.69 -24.34 5.68
CA LEU A 242 1.78 -23.32 6.72
C LEU A 242 0.57 -22.38 6.78
N TYR A 243 -0.16 -22.22 5.67
CA TYR A 243 -1.43 -21.48 5.66
C TYR A 243 -2.40 -22.01 6.72
N ASN A 244 -2.62 -23.32 6.79
CA ASN A 244 -3.58 -23.92 7.72
C ASN A 244 -3.17 -23.68 9.18
N GLN A 245 -1.87 -23.77 9.45
CA GLN A 245 -1.29 -23.57 10.78
C GLN A 245 -1.36 -22.10 11.22
N ARG A 246 -1.21 -21.17 10.26
CA ARG A 246 -1.12 -19.71 10.50
C ARG A 246 -2.43 -18.97 10.31
N LEU A 247 -3.50 -19.65 9.89
CA LEU A 247 -4.82 -19.04 9.66
C LEU A 247 -5.31 -18.17 10.83
N PRO A 248 -5.15 -18.56 12.12
CA PRO A 248 -5.52 -17.68 13.23
C PRO A 248 -4.80 -16.33 13.19
N ALA A 249 -3.48 -16.30 12.97
CA ALA A 249 -2.70 -15.07 12.89
C ALA A 249 -3.07 -14.23 11.65
N ILE A 250 -3.43 -14.87 10.54
CA ILE A 250 -3.93 -14.21 9.33
C ILE A 250 -5.29 -13.53 9.61
N CYS A 251 -6.19 -14.21 10.31
CA CYS A 251 -7.48 -13.65 10.73
C CYS A 251 -7.28 -12.43 11.63
N ASP A 252 -6.35 -12.49 12.59
CA ASP A 252 -6.03 -11.36 13.46
C ASP A 252 -5.46 -10.17 12.66
N ALA A 253 -4.52 -10.43 11.75
CA ALA A 253 -3.96 -9.41 10.87
C ALA A 253 -5.03 -8.77 9.98
N ARG A 254 -5.93 -9.57 9.40
CA ARG A 254 -7.08 -9.09 8.63
C ARG A 254 -8.01 -8.21 9.46
N ASN A 255 -8.35 -8.63 10.67
CA ASN A 255 -9.17 -7.83 11.58
C ASN A 255 -8.48 -6.51 11.92
N LYS A 256 -7.16 -6.52 12.09
CA LYS A 256 -6.36 -5.32 12.28
C LYS A 256 -6.37 -4.39 11.07
N ILE A 257 -6.28 -4.91 9.83
CA ILE A 257 -6.46 -4.10 8.61
C ILE A 257 -7.84 -3.40 8.63
N LEU A 258 -8.91 -4.14 8.87
CA LEU A 258 -10.28 -3.61 8.80
C LEU A 258 -10.60 -2.60 9.92
N SER A 259 -10.09 -2.85 11.13
CA SER A 259 -10.43 -2.05 12.33
C SER A 259 -9.44 -0.95 12.66
N GLN A 260 -8.19 -1.05 12.18
CA GLN A 260 -7.10 -0.16 12.59
C GLN A 260 -6.28 0.36 11.42
N GLU A 261 -5.90 -0.48 10.45
CA GLU A 261 -4.90 -0.08 9.43
C GLU A 261 -5.52 0.24 8.06
N SER A 262 -6.83 0.50 8.03
CA SER A 262 -7.47 1.12 6.89
C SER A 262 -6.97 2.55 6.73
N ALA A 263 -6.90 3.03 5.49
CA ALA A 263 -6.57 4.41 5.18
C ALA A 263 -7.37 5.41 6.05
N PHE A 264 -8.66 5.14 6.24
CA PHE A 264 -9.54 5.96 7.08
C PHE A 264 -9.06 6.00 8.54
N ASN A 265 -8.87 4.83 9.15
CA ASN A 265 -8.49 4.75 10.56
C ASN A 265 -7.12 5.38 10.81
N VAL A 266 -6.19 5.25 9.86
CA VAL A 266 -4.87 5.86 9.92
C VAL A 266 -4.96 7.39 9.82
N ILE A 267 -5.76 7.90 8.88
CA ILE A 267 -6.00 9.35 8.72
C ILE A 267 -6.66 9.91 9.97
N MET A 268 -7.67 9.23 10.53
CA MET A 268 -8.35 9.68 11.75
C MET A 268 -7.41 9.70 12.96
N ARG A 269 -6.53 8.70 13.11
CA ARG A 269 -5.48 8.75 14.15
C ARG A 269 -4.52 9.92 13.94
N ALA A 270 -4.12 10.18 12.69
CA ALA A 270 -3.23 11.29 12.36
C ALA A 270 -3.87 12.65 12.68
N ILE A 271 -5.15 12.84 12.35
CA ILE A 271 -5.94 14.03 12.69
C ILE A 271 -6.08 14.18 14.21
N THR A 272 -6.44 13.09 14.91
CA THR A 272 -6.63 13.11 16.37
C THR A 272 -5.33 13.44 17.09
N ALA A 273 -4.19 12.95 16.59
CA ALA A 273 -2.87 13.26 17.13
C ALA A 273 -2.40 14.69 16.80
N ASN A 274 -3.03 15.36 15.83
CA ASN A 274 -2.67 16.70 15.36
C ASN A 274 -3.92 17.60 15.26
N PRO A 275 -4.60 17.88 16.38
CA PRO A 275 -5.85 18.62 16.37
C PRO A 275 -5.65 20.05 15.86
N CYS A 276 -6.59 20.55 15.05
CA CYS A 276 -6.60 21.93 14.60
C CYS A 276 -8.03 22.47 14.64
N THR A 277 -8.24 23.56 15.38
CA THR A 277 -9.56 24.20 15.58
C THR A 277 -9.76 25.45 14.71
N ALA A 278 -8.86 25.69 13.75
CA ALA A 278 -8.95 26.86 12.88
C ALA A 278 -10.28 26.86 12.09
N ALA A 279 -10.99 27.97 12.14
CA ALA A 279 -12.27 28.12 11.44
C ALA A 279 -12.11 28.01 9.92
N THR A 280 -13.21 27.66 9.25
CA THR A 280 -13.26 27.64 7.77
C THR A 280 -13.01 29.05 7.24
N LEU A 281 -12.23 29.16 6.16
CA LEU A 281 -11.84 30.42 5.55
C LEU A 281 -13.04 31.15 4.96
N SER A 282 -13.05 32.48 5.08
CA SER A 282 -14.06 33.35 4.48
C SER A 282 -13.97 33.44 2.95
N HIS A 283 -12.80 33.10 2.38
CA HIS A 283 -12.50 33.14 0.95
C HIS A 283 -11.98 31.77 0.47
N LEU A 284 -11.99 31.57 -0.85
CA LEU A 284 -11.41 30.39 -1.47
C LEU A 284 -9.89 30.55 -1.58
N GLU A 285 -9.16 29.54 -1.15
CA GLU A 285 -7.76 29.33 -1.50
C GLU A 285 -7.64 28.26 -2.59
N ILE A 286 -6.61 28.37 -3.42
CA ILE A 286 -6.33 27.43 -4.50
C ILE A 286 -5.09 26.63 -4.14
N LEU A 287 -5.26 25.33 -3.89
CA LEU A 287 -4.15 24.39 -3.82
C LEU A 287 -3.63 24.14 -5.22
N LYS A 288 -2.36 24.45 -5.46
CA LYS A 288 -1.70 24.28 -6.74
C LYS A 288 -1.36 22.81 -6.94
N PRO A 289 -1.49 22.26 -8.16
CA PRO A 289 -1.07 20.89 -8.45
C PRO A 289 0.45 20.74 -8.29
N PRO A 290 0.96 19.51 -8.10
CA PRO A 290 2.39 19.28 -8.02
C PRO A 290 3.06 19.71 -9.33
N GLN A 291 3.89 20.75 -9.27
CA GLN A 291 4.62 21.22 -10.43
C GLN A 291 5.74 20.24 -10.79
N ARG A 292 5.97 20.03 -12.09
CA ARG A 292 7.11 19.23 -12.55
C ARG A 292 8.40 19.88 -12.05
N GLY A 293 9.18 19.12 -11.27
CA GLY A 293 10.52 19.54 -10.87
C GLY A 293 11.39 19.85 -12.08
N SER A 294 12.39 20.69 -11.85
CA SER A 294 13.41 21.06 -12.84
C SER A 294 14.11 19.83 -13.43
N LEU A 295 14.69 19.97 -14.62
CA LEU A 295 15.41 18.88 -15.28
C LEU A 295 16.51 18.29 -14.38
N SER A 296 17.21 19.13 -13.61
CA SER A 296 18.26 18.70 -12.68
C SER A 296 17.73 17.89 -11.50
N GLU A 297 16.56 18.25 -10.94
CA GLU A 297 15.90 17.46 -9.89
C GLU A 297 15.46 16.10 -10.40
N ARG A 298 14.97 16.05 -11.64
CA ARG A 298 14.59 14.79 -12.30
C ARG A 298 15.81 13.90 -12.52
N VAL A 299 16.91 14.44 -13.04
CA VAL A 299 18.17 13.70 -13.24
C VAL A 299 18.73 13.21 -11.91
N ARG A 300 18.73 14.04 -10.86
CA ARG A 300 19.17 13.63 -9.51
C ARG A 300 18.30 12.52 -8.93
N ARG A 301 16.98 12.57 -9.13
CA ARG A 301 16.06 11.52 -8.68
C ARG A 301 16.33 10.21 -9.41
N GLU A 302 16.46 10.23 -10.74
CA GLU A 302 16.81 9.03 -11.51
C GLU A 302 18.18 8.49 -11.12
N ALA A 303 19.18 9.36 -10.90
CA ALA A 303 20.49 8.96 -10.42
C ALA A 303 20.42 8.30 -9.03
N ARG A 304 19.61 8.84 -8.09
CA ARG A 304 19.37 8.21 -6.79
C ARG A 304 18.63 6.87 -6.94
N ARG A 305 17.62 6.79 -7.79
CA ARG A 305 16.87 5.56 -8.08
C ARG A 305 17.81 4.47 -8.60
N ILE A 306 18.65 4.80 -9.57
CA ILE A 306 19.66 3.89 -10.14
C ILE A 306 20.72 3.54 -9.09
N PHE A 307 21.23 4.51 -8.33
CA PHE A 307 22.21 4.27 -7.28
C PHE A 307 21.66 3.33 -6.21
N TYR A 308 20.44 3.55 -5.71
CA TYR A 308 19.80 2.65 -4.75
C TYR A 308 19.63 1.23 -5.32
N GLN A 309 19.25 1.09 -6.59
CA GLN A 309 19.19 -0.22 -7.26
C GLN A 309 20.56 -0.92 -7.33
N LEU A 310 21.65 -0.15 -7.39
CA LEU A 310 23.03 -0.64 -7.47
C LEU A 310 23.68 -0.89 -6.11
N THR A 311 23.47 -0.04 -5.10
CA THR A 311 24.15 -0.12 -3.80
C THR A 311 23.51 -1.05 -2.79
N PHE A 312 22.22 -1.39 -2.93
CA PHE A 312 21.65 -2.49 -2.16
C PHE A 312 22.23 -3.86 -2.55
N ARG A 313 23.04 -3.95 -3.62
CA ARG A 313 23.88 -5.12 -3.92
C ARG A 313 24.95 -5.42 -2.86
N SER A 314 25.29 -4.50 -1.95
CA SER A 314 26.44 -4.66 -1.05
C SER A 314 26.13 -4.74 0.44
N ARG A 315 24.88 -4.54 0.88
CA ARG A 315 24.52 -4.49 2.31
C ARG A 315 23.81 -5.72 2.89
N LEU A 316 23.51 -6.73 2.07
CA LEU A 316 23.02 -8.03 2.55
C LEU A 316 24.07 -9.15 2.40
N GLY A 317 25.33 -8.77 2.15
CA GLY A 317 26.49 -9.67 2.09
C GLY A 317 27.48 -9.45 3.23
N LYS A 318 26.98 -9.29 4.48
CA LYS A 318 27.75 -9.44 5.71
C LYS A 318 26.85 -10.01 6.81
#